data_AF-A0A357AK75-F1
#
_entry.id   AF-A0A357AK75-F1
#
_cell.length_a   1.000
_cell.length_b   1.000
_cell.length_c   1.000
_cell.angle_alpha   90.00
_cell.angle_beta   90.00
_cell.angle_gamma   90.00
#
_symmetry.space_group_name_H-M   'P 1'
#
loop_
_entity.id
_entity.type
_entity.pdbx_description
1 polymer ?
#
loop_
_entity_poly.entity_id
_entity_poly.type
_entity_poly.pdbx_seq_one_letter_code
_entity_poly.pdbx_strand_id
1 'polypeptide(L)'
;MRRSAGRLKQHIVVIGNRMAKTGKMDVFLLTLSFFMIMTLLISGCSRSPVPGIVNPYVPYTYDQMAEESRKLSQKYPDILSLGSIGSSVEGRDILLIMLGTGEKKVV
;
A
#
# COMPACT_ATOMS: atom_id res chain seq x y z
N MET A 1 30.26 46.26 -59.66
CA MET A 1 28.80 46.05 -59.42
C MET A 1 28.57 44.56 -59.12
N ARG A 2 27.73 44.20 -58.13
CA ARG A 2 27.32 42.83 -57.72
C ARG A 2 28.25 42.00 -56.78
N ARG A 3 28.46 42.42 -55.52
CA ARG A 3 28.95 41.53 -54.43
C ARG A 3 28.35 41.84 -53.04
N SER A 4 27.08 42.26 -52.95
CA SER A 4 26.45 42.59 -51.66
C SER A 4 25.04 41.98 -51.53
N ALA A 5 24.95 40.65 -51.62
CA ALA A 5 23.69 39.93 -51.36
C ALA A 5 23.88 38.62 -50.58
N GLY A 6 25.09 38.04 -50.57
CA GLY A 6 25.37 36.78 -49.88
C GLY A 6 25.53 36.89 -48.35
N ARG A 7 25.92 38.07 -47.84
CA ARG A 7 26.25 38.25 -46.41
C ARG A 7 25.01 38.37 -45.51
N LEU A 8 23.87 38.81 -46.04
CA LEU A 8 22.61 38.91 -45.28
C LEU A 8 21.88 37.57 -45.15
N LYS A 9 22.10 36.61 -46.05
CA LYS A 9 21.50 35.27 -45.95
C LYS A 9 22.13 34.41 -44.86
N GLN A 10 23.41 34.63 -44.53
CA GLN A 10 24.11 33.81 -43.53
C GLN A 10 23.73 34.19 -42.09
N HIS A 11 23.33 35.44 -41.83
CA HIS A 11 22.91 35.86 -40.50
C HIS A 11 21.52 35.35 -40.11
N ILE A 12 20.58 35.22 -41.05
CA ILE A 12 19.21 34.78 -40.76
C ILE A 12 19.16 33.26 -40.46
N VAL A 13 19.96 32.46 -41.17
CA VAL A 13 20.01 31.00 -40.98
C VAL A 13 20.62 30.60 -39.63
N VAL A 14 21.59 31.37 -39.13
CA VAL A 14 22.24 31.10 -37.82
C VAL A 14 21.29 31.36 -36.65
N ILE A 15 20.35 32.30 -36.79
CA ILE A 15 19.34 32.59 -35.76
C ILE A 15 18.27 31.47 -35.70
N GLY A 16 17.87 30.91 -36.84
CA GLY A 16 16.90 29.81 -36.90
C GLY A 16 17.38 28.51 -36.24
N ASN A 17 18.67 28.19 -36.33
CA ASN A 17 19.22 26.94 -35.79
C ASN A 17 19.44 26.93 -34.26
N ARG A 18 19.31 28.07 -33.56
CA ARG A 18 19.38 28.13 -32.08
C ARG A 18 18.02 27.92 -31.39
N MET A 19 16.90 28.01 -32.11
CA MET A 19 15.54 27.85 -31.58
C MET A 19 15.03 26.39 -31.61
N ALA A 20 15.90 25.40 -31.86
CA ALA A 20 15.54 23.98 -31.90
C ALA A 20 16.12 23.15 -30.74
N LYS A 21 16.79 23.80 -29.76
CA LYS A 21 17.57 23.11 -28.71
C LYS A 21 17.00 23.26 -27.30
N THR A 22 15.72 23.62 -27.16
CA THR A 22 15.03 23.85 -25.87
C THR A 22 14.31 22.61 -25.32
N GLY A 23 13.98 21.61 -26.15
CA GLY A 23 13.21 20.44 -25.68
C GLY A 23 13.96 19.46 -24.76
N LYS A 24 15.30 19.53 -24.65
CA LYS A 24 16.06 18.62 -23.78
C LYS A 24 16.03 19.01 -22.30
N MET A 25 15.92 20.30 -22.00
CA MET A 25 15.87 20.80 -20.61
C MET A 25 14.44 20.72 -20.04
N ASP A 26 13.42 20.91 -20.89
CA ASP A 26 12.02 20.80 -20.47
C ASP A 26 11.62 19.35 -20.14
N VAL A 27 12.04 18.37 -20.95
CA VAL A 27 11.78 16.95 -20.67
C VAL A 27 12.46 16.51 -19.37
N PHE A 28 13.66 17.00 -19.11
CA PHE A 28 14.39 16.70 -17.88
C PHE A 28 13.66 17.24 -16.64
N LEU A 29 13.17 18.48 -16.68
CA LEU A 29 12.40 19.08 -15.60
C LEU A 29 11.07 18.35 -15.33
N LEU A 30 10.37 17.91 -16.38
CA LEU A 30 9.14 17.14 -16.24
C LEU A 30 9.39 15.75 -15.64
N THR A 31 10.49 15.08 -16.02
CA THR A 31 10.86 13.79 -15.41
C THR A 31 11.24 13.93 -13.94
N LEU A 32 11.90 15.03 -13.57
CA LEU A 32 12.34 15.29 -12.20
C LEU A 32 11.15 15.63 -11.27
N SER A 33 10.18 16.39 -11.76
CA SER A 33 8.95 16.69 -11.00
C SER A 33 8.06 15.46 -10.87
N PHE A 34 7.95 14.63 -11.91
CA PHE A 34 7.21 13.37 -11.84
C PHE A 34 7.84 12.42 -10.81
N PHE A 35 9.17 12.27 -10.83
CA PHE A 35 9.90 11.45 -9.86
C PHE A 35 9.70 11.98 -8.42
N MET A 36 9.73 13.29 -8.22
CA MET A 36 9.48 13.90 -6.91
C MET A 36 8.05 13.64 -6.41
N ILE A 37 7.04 13.79 -7.28
CA ILE A 37 5.63 13.51 -6.95
C ILE A 37 5.41 12.02 -6.66
N MET A 38 6.03 11.12 -7.44
CA MET A 38 5.95 9.67 -7.25
C MET A 38 6.55 9.27 -5.89
N THR A 39 7.66 9.88 -5.50
CA THR A 39 8.30 9.64 -4.20
C THR A 39 7.43 10.13 -3.03
N LEU A 40 6.72 11.26 -3.21
CA LEU A 40 5.79 11.80 -2.21
C LEU A 40 4.56 10.90 -2.00
N LEU A 41 4.07 10.25 -3.07
CA LEU A 41 2.93 9.32 -3.01
C LEU A 41 3.28 8.00 -2.29
N ILE A 42 4.56 7.61 -2.21
CA ILE A 42 4.99 6.35 -1.57
C ILE A 42 5.30 6.54 -0.07
N SER A 43 5.38 7.79 0.43
CA SER A 43 5.86 8.10 1.79
C SER A 43 4.87 7.76 2.93
N GLY A 44 3.77 7.05 2.66
CA GLY A 44 2.70 6.78 3.62
C GLY A 44 2.77 5.47 4.40
N CYS A 45 3.72 4.57 4.13
CA CYS A 45 3.73 3.25 4.79
C CYS A 45 4.79 3.17 5.90
N SER A 46 4.54 3.85 7.02
CA SER A 46 5.16 3.51 8.29
C SER A 46 4.53 2.19 8.78
N ARG A 47 5.18 1.06 8.49
CA ARG A 47 4.86 -0.21 9.16
C ARG A 47 5.26 -0.06 10.63
N SER A 48 4.32 0.37 11.48
CA SER A 48 4.44 0.13 12.91
C SER A 48 4.52 -1.39 13.13
N PRO A 49 5.31 -1.87 14.09
CA PRO A 49 5.23 -3.27 14.50
C PRO A 49 3.80 -3.50 14.98
N VAL A 50 3.00 -4.18 14.17
CA VAL A 50 1.61 -4.50 14.54
C VAL A 50 1.75 -5.53 15.67
N PRO A 51 1.38 -5.19 16.92
CA PRO A 51 1.38 -6.18 17.98
C PRO A 51 0.52 -7.37 17.54
N GLY A 52 0.98 -8.58 17.84
CA GLY A 52 0.22 -9.79 17.53
C GLY A 52 -1.22 -9.68 18.05
N ILE A 53 -2.18 -10.30 17.36
CA ILE A 53 -3.59 -10.21 17.72
C ILE A 53 -3.82 -10.65 19.17
N VAL A 54 -3.02 -11.60 19.66
CA VAL A 54 -3.06 -12.13 21.02
C VAL A 54 -1.76 -11.85 21.75
N ASN A 55 -1.86 -11.41 23.01
CA ASN A 55 -0.74 -11.30 23.94
C ASN A 55 -0.82 -12.39 25.02
N PRO A 56 0.01 -13.45 24.97
CA PRO A 56 -0.06 -14.56 25.90
C PRO A 56 0.60 -14.29 27.26
N TYR A 57 1.26 -13.15 27.44
CA TYR A 57 2.06 -12.85 28.65
C TYR A 57 1.33 -11.97 29.67
N VAL A 58 0.05 -11.67 29.44
CA VAL A 58 -0.77 -10.85 30.33
C VAL A 58 -2.04 -11.62 30.73
N PRO A 59 -2.59 -11.36 31.92
CA PRO A 59 -3.91 -11.88 32.29
C PRO A 59 -4.95 -11.49 31.24
N TYR A 60 -5.78 -12.45 30.87
CA TYR A 60 -6.64 -12.35 29.71
C TYR A 60 -8.10 -12.34 30.14
N THR A 61 -8.85 -11.31 29.76
CA THR A 61 -10.27 -11.20 30.11
C THR A 61 -11.15 -11.89 29.07
N TYR A 62 -12.39 -12.22 29.48
CA TYR A 62 -13.36 -12.81 28.56
C TYR A 62 -13.62 -11.94 27.34
N ASP A 63 -13.82 -10.63 27.53
CA ASP A 63 -14.13 -9.71 26.42
C ASP A 63 -12.95 -9.57 25.45
N GLN A 64 -11.72 -9.55 25.98
CA GLN A 64 -10.50 -9.58 25.16
C GLN A 64 -10.43 -10.86 24.34
N MET A 65 -10.65 -12.01 24.97
CA MET A 65 -10.66 -13.31 24.33
C MET A 65 -11.69 -13.39 23.20
N ALA A 66 -12.93 -12.96 23.46
CA ALA A 66 -14.00 -12.96 22.48
C ALA A 66 -13.68 -12.06 21.28
N GLU A 67 -13.16 -10.87 21.53
CA GLU A 67 -12.84 -9.90 20.48
C GLU A 67 -11.64 -10.33 19.63
N GLU A 68 -10.57 -10.81 20.26
CA GLU A 68 -9.38 -11.27 19.55
C GLU A 68 -9.66 -12.58 18.79
N SER A 69 -10.53 -13.44 19.31
CA SER A 69 -11.01 -14.62 18.57
C SER A 69 -11.73 -14.21 17.27
N ARG A 70 -12.60 -13.19 17.31
CA ARG A 70 -13.24 -12.64 16.10
C ARG A 70 -12.21 -12.14 15.09
N LYS A 71 -11.20 -11.39 15.56
CA LYS A 71 -10.09 -10.90 14.71
C LYS A 71 -9.29 -12.06 14.10
N LEU A 72 -9.04 -13.12 14.87
CA LEU A 72 -8.35 -14.32 14.38
C LEU A 72 -9.17 -15.04 13.29
N SER A 73 -10.48 -15.17 13.46
CA SER A 73 -11.35 -15.79 12.44
C SER A 73 -11.39 -14.98 11.15
N GLN A 74 -11.44 -13.65 11.26
CA GLN A 74 -11.37 -12.77 10.09
C GLN A 74 -10.01 -12.84 9.38
N LYS A 75 -8.92 -13.04 10.13
CA LYS A 75 -7.57 -13.13 9.57
C LYS A 75 -7.27 -14.49 8.95
N TYR A 76 -7.85 -15.57 9.48
CA TYR A 76 -7.60 -16.94 9.04
C TYR A 76 -8.91 -17.68 8.72
N PRO A 77 -9.72 -17.19 7.77
CA PRO A 77 -11.06 -17.73 7.50
C PRO A 77 -11.03 -19.17 6.97
N ASP A 78 -9.94 -19.59 6.32
CA ASP A 78 -9.82 -20.91 5.70
C ASP A 78 -9.66 -22.05 6.73
N ILE A 79 -9.21 -21.71 7.94
CA ILE A 79 -8.83 -22.69 8.97
C ILE A 79 -9.47 -22.42 10.33
N LEU A 80 -10.13 -21.27 10.52
CA LEU A 80 -10.66 -20.86 11.81
C LEU A 80 -12.11 -20.37 11.69
N SER A 81 -13.01 -21.11 12.32
CA SER A 81 -14.40 -20.71 12.49
C SER A 81 -14.78 -20.63 13.97
N LEU A 82 -15.69 -19.71 14.28
CA LEU A 82 -16.21 -19.50 15.62
C LEU A 82 -17.64 -19.98 15.73
N GLY A 83 -18.00 -20.46 16.92
CA GLY A 83 -19.37 -20.80 17.29
C GLY A 83 -19.59 -20.58 18.79
N SER A 84 -20.79 -20.94 19.26
CA SER A 84 -21.13 -21.01 20.68
C SER A 84 -21.72 -22.37 20.99
N ILE A 85 -21.32 -22.98 22.10
CA ILE A 85 -21.89 -24.25 22.60
C ILE A 85 -22.93 -24.03 23.71
N GLY A 86 -23.42 -22.81 23.84
CA GLY A 86 -24.41 -22.41 24.82
C GLY A 86 -23.90 -21.29 25.72
N SER A 87 -24.59 -21.07 26.82
CA SER A 87 -24.28 -19.99 27.75
C SER A 87 -23.89 -20.56 29.12
N SER A 88 -22.95 -19.89 29.78
CA SER A 88 -22.59 -20.12 31.17
C SER A 88 -23.77 -19.80 32.10
N VAL A 89 -23.67 -20.23 33.35
CA VAL A 89 -24.64 -19.91 34.42
C VAL A 89 -24.78 -18.41 34.66
N GLU A 90 -23.74 -17.63 34.32
CA GLU A 90 -23.73 -16.16 34.40
C GLU A 90 -24.19 -15.49 33.09
N GLY A 91 -24.70 -16.26 32.13
CA GLY A 91 -25.25 -15.75 30.86
C GLY A 91 -24.23 -15.36 29.79
N ARG A 92 -22.94 -15.66 29.98
CA ARG A 92 -21.90 -15.46 28.95
C ARG A 92 -21.85 -16.61 27.95
N ASP A 93 -21.61 -16.33 26.69
CA ASP A 93 -21.41 -17.37 25.67
C ASP A 93 -20.16 -18.20 25.95
N ILE A 94 -20.28 -19.52 25.76
CA ILE A 94 -19.15 -20.43 25.79
C ILE A 94 -18.64 -20.55 24.36
N LEU A 95 -17.58 -19.79 24.07
CA LEU A 95 -17.00 -19.71 22.74
C LEU A 95 -16.41 -21.05 22.30
N LEU A 96 -16.83 -21.51 21.12
CA LEU A 96 -16.24 -22.63 20.40
C LEU A 96 -15.30 -22.09 19.31
N ILE A 97 -14.05 -22.52 19.35
CA ILE A 97 -13.06 -22.25 18.30
C ILE A 97 -12.82 -23.57 17.56
N MET A 98 -13.12 -23.60 16.27
CA MET A 98 -12.86 -24.73 15.40
C MET A 98 -11.62 -24.43 14.56
N LEU A 99 -10.69 -25.38 14.54
CA LEU A 99 -9.46 -25.28 13.77
C LEU A 99 -9.37 -26.43 12.77
N GLY A 100 -9.15 -26.12 11.50
CA GLY A 100 -8.94 -27.08 10.44
C GLY A 100 -9.71 -26.76 9.16
N THR A 101 -9.38 -27.49 8.09
CA THR A 101 -9.95 -27.34 6.75
C THR A 101 -11.00 -28.40 6.41
N GLY A 102 -11.34 -29.30 7.34
CA GLY A 102 -12.04 -30.55 7.04
C GLY A 102 -13.27 -30.82 7.89
N GLU A 103 -14.10 -31.75 7.41
CA GLU A 103 -15.26 -32.24 8.13
C GLU A 103 -14.86 -33.05 9.37
N LYS A 104 -15.55 -32.79 10.48
CA LYS A 104 -15.33 -33.49 11.75
C LYS A 104 -15.74 -34.96 11.62
N LYS A 105 -14.80 -35.84 11.31
CA LYS A 105 -15.03 -37.30 11.29
C LYS A 105 -14.92 -37.85 12.70
N VAL A 106 -16.05 -38.01 13.39
CA VAL A 106 -16.12 -38.85 14.60
C VAL A 106 -16.53 -40.25 14.11
N VAL A 107 -15.60 -41.19 14.15
CA VAL A 107 -15.84 -42.61 13.85
C VAL A 107 -16.03 -43.35 15.17
#